data_AF-A0A4Y8C512-F1
#
_entry.id   AF-A0A4Y8C512-F1
#
_cell.length_a   1.000
_cell.length_b   1.000
_cell.length_c   1.000
_cell.angle_alpha   90.00
_cell.angle_beta   90.00
_cell.angle_gamma   90.00
#
_symmetry.space_group_name_H-M   'P 1'
#
loop_
_entity.id
_entity.type
_entity.pdbx_description
1 polymer ?
#
loop_
_entity_poly.entity_id
_entity_poly.type
_entity_poly.pdbx_seq_one_letter_code
_entity_poly.pdbx_strand_id
1 'polypeptide(L)'
;GNSAAEYAVDLANSNQVSLCYRKKEFTRLNDINLKDIHEAGNSGKVELKLGIDINEVEDDNGKAKVNFTDGTSDIYDRIIYAIGGS
;
A
#
# COMPACT_ATOMS: atom_id res chain seq x y z
N GLY A 1 -5.04 -6.30 -4.58
CA GLY A 1 -6.32 -7.00 -4.84
C GLY A 1 -7.27 -6.76 -3.67
N ASN A 2 -8.42 -7.43 -3.60
CA ASN A 2 -9.40 -7.21 -2.53
C ASN A 2 -8.78 -7.31 -1.13
N SER A 3 -8.07 -8.40 -0.83
CA SER A 3 -7.43 -8.58 0.49
C SER A 3 -6.41 -7.48 0.82
N ALA A 4 -5.66 -6.98 -0.17
CA ALA A 4 -4.72 -5.88 0.05
C ALA A 4 -5.43 -4.58 0.45
N ALA A 5 -6.59 -4.30 -0.15
CA ALA A 5 -7.40 -3.13 0.19
C ALA A 5 -8.03 -3.29 1.59
N GLU A 6 -8.58 -4.46 1.88
CA GLU A 6 -9.17 -4.79 3.20
C GLU A 6 -8.13 -4.66 4.32
N TYR A 7 -6.93 -5.24 4.15
CA TYR A 7 -5.85 -5.12 5.12
C TYR A 7 -5.41 -3.67 5.31
N ALA A 8 -5.29 -2.90 4.23
CA ALA A 8 -4.87 -1.50 4.34
C ALA A 8 -5.88 -0.68 5.16
N VAL A 9 -7.18 -0.83 4.87
CA VAL A 9 -8.25 -0.09 5.58
C VAL A 9 -8.33 -0.50 7.06
N ASP A 10 -8.22 -1.79 7.35
CA ASP A 10 -8.32 -2.30 8.72
C ASP A 10 -7.09 -1.95 9.57
N LEU A 11 -5.88 -2.17 9.04
CA LEU A 11 -4.63 -1.85 9.75
C LEU A 11 -4.49 -0.35 10.02
N ALA A 12 -5.05 0.50 9.15
CA ALA A 12 -5.03 1.94 9.32
C ALA A 12 -5.90 2.43 10.50
N ASN A 13 -6.66 1.56 11.16
CA ASN A 13 -7.32 1.89 12.43
C ASN A 13 -6.33 2.08 13.59
N SER A 14 -5.13 1.50 13.50
CA SER A 14 -4.15 1.51 14.60
C SER A 14 -2.72 1.80 14.16
N ASN A 15 -2.48 1.95 12.86
CA ASN A 15 -1.14 2.13 12.29
C ASN A 15 -1.14 3.21 11.21
N GLN A 16 0.04 3.76 10.93
CA GLN A 16 0.27 4.51 9.68
C GLN A 16 0.49 3.49 8.56
N VAL A 17 -0.33 3.56 7.52
CA VAL A 17 -0.35 2.56 6.45
C VAL A 17 -0.21 3.25 5.11
N SER A 18 0.72 2.76 4.29
CA SER A 18 0.76 3.03 2.87
C SER A 18 0.35 1.79 2.06
N LEU A 19 -0.37 1.99 0.97
CA LEU A 19 -0.70 0.96 -0.02
C LEU A 19 -0.05 1.33 -1.35
N CYS A 20 1.00 0.58 -1.72
CA CYS A 20 1.70 0.73 -2.98
C CYS A 20 1.02 -0.12 -4.08
N TYR A 21 0.72 0.51 -5.22
CA TYR A 21 0.11 -0.17 -6.36
C TYR A 21 0.63 0.38 -7.68
N ARG A 22 1.27 -0.49 -8.47
CA ARG A 22 1.95 -0.14 -9.73
C ARG A 22 1.09 0.50 -10.82
N LYS A 23 -0.25 0.39 -10.75
CA LYS A 23 -1.15 1.06 -11.68
C LYS A 23 -1.71 2.33 -11.05
N LYS A 24 -2.05 3.30 -11.89
CA LYS A 24 -2.64 4.58 -11.47
C LYS A 24 -4.02 4.45 -10.83
N GLU A 25 -4.75 3.38 -11.15
CA GLU A 25 -6.11 3.14 -10.68
C GLU A 25 -6.31 1.64 -10.39
N PHE A 26 -7.13 1.33 -9.39
CA PHE A 26 -7.48 -0.03 -9.04
C PHE A 26 -8.35 -0.67 -10.13
N THR A 27 -7.92 -1.82 -10.67
CA THR A 27 -8.66 -2.48 -11.77
C THR A 27 -9.26 -3.84 -11.38
N ARG A 28 -9.17 -4.24 -10.10
CA ARG A 28 -9.52 -5.60 -9.64
C ARG A 28 -10.24 -5.63 -8.30
N LEU A 29 -10.63 -4.47 -7.77
CA LEU A 29 -11.39 -4.40 -6.53
C LEU A 29 -12.88 -4.56 -6.83
N ASN A 30 -13.61 -5.18 -5.90
CA ASN A 30 -15.06 -5.10 -5.90
C ASN A 30 -15.51 -3.68 -5.47
N ASP A 31 -16.79 -3.36 -5.67
CA ASP A 31 -17.30 -2.01 -5.44
C ASP A 31 -17.14 -1.53 -3.99
N ILE A 32 -17.31 -2.44 -3.01
CA ILE A 32 -17.18 -2.13 -1.59
C ILE A 32 -15.73 -1.77 -1.26
N ASN A 33 -14.79 -2.64 -1.60
CA ASN A 33 -13.37 -2.44 -1.32
C ASN A 33 -12.80 -1.25 -2.09
N LEU A 34 -13.30 -0.99 -3.30
CA LEU A 34 -12.93 0.20 -4.07
C LEU A 34 -13.39 1.49 -3.37
N LYS A 35 -14.64 1.52 -2.89
CA LYS A 35 -15.17 2.66 -2.15
C LYS A 35 -14.39 2.89 -0.87
N ASP A 36 -14.22 1.85 -0.05
CA ASP A 36 -13.60 1.96 1.27
C ASP A 36 -12.15 2.43 1.19
N ILE A 37 -11.37 1.89 0.23
CA ILE A 37 -9.97 2.32 0.06
C ILE A 37 -9.87 3.76 -0.45
N HIS A 38 -10.79 4.21 -1.30
CA HIS A 38 -10.83 5.60 -1.75
C HIS A 38 -11.24 6.56 -0.63
N GLU A 39 -12.21 6.20 0.21
CA GLU A 39 -12.57 7.00 1.38
C GLU A 39 -11.40 7.09 2.38
N ALA A 40 -10.72 5.97 2.62
CA ALA A 40 -9.52 5.93 3.46
C ALA A 40 -8.37 6.76 2.87
N GLY A 41 -8.16 6.72 1.55
CA GLY A 41 -7.18 7.54 0.86
C GLY A 41 -7.49 9.04 0.92
N ASN A 42 -8.73 9.41 0.62
CA ASN A 42 -9.19 10.81 0.60
C ASN A 42 -9.18 11.45 1.99
N SER A 43 -9.40 10.67 3.04
CA SER A 43 -9.30 11.13 4.43
C SER A 43 -7.87 11.19 4.97
N GLY A 44 -6.88 10.70 4.20
CA GLY A 44 -5.49 10.59 4.65
C GLY A 44 -5.25 9.45 5.65
N LYS A 45 -6.23 8.59 5.86
CA LYS A 45 -6.13 7.42 6.75
C LYS A 45 -5.19 6.36 6.18
N VAL A 46 -5.18 6.19 4.85
CA VAL A 46 -4.23 5.34 4.13
C VAL A 46 -3.50 6.19 3.10
N GLU A 47 -2.17 6.14 3.08
CA GLU A 47 -1.39 6.77 2.02
C GLU A 47 -1.41 5.90 0.76
N LEU A 48 -2.01 6.41 -0.32
CA LEU A 48 -2.09 5.69 -1.59
C LEU A 48 -0.92 6.06 -2.51
N LYS A 49 0.03 5.13 -2.70
CA LYS A 49 1.12 5.26 -3.66
C LYS A 49 0.73 4.56 -4.98
N LEU A 50 -0.12 5.24 -5.77
CA LEU A 50 -0.63 4.72 -7.04
C LEU A 50 0.27 5.08 -8.23
N GLY A 51 0.40 4.16 -9.18
CA GLY A 51 1.29 4.33 -10.33
C GLY A 51 2.78 4.25 -9.98
N ILE A 52 3.08 3.81 -8.76
CA ILE A 52 4.42 3.64 -8.20
C ILE A 52 4.60 2.14 -7.93
N ASP A 53 5.77 1.60 -8.27
CA ASP A 53 6.17 0.24 -7.94
C ASP A 53 7.38 0.25 -7.00
N ILE A 54 7.70 -0.91 -6.45
CA ILE A 54 8.86 -1.11 -5.57
C ILE A 54 10.02 -1.61 -6.41
N ASN A 55 11.15 -0.89 -6.39
CA ASN A 55 12.40 -1.32 -7.04
C ASN A 55 13.19 -2.28 -6.14
N GLU A 56 13.31 -1.92 -4.86
CA GLU A 56 14.19 -2.61 -3.92
C GLU A 56 13.67 -2.45 -2.49
N VAL A 57 13.96 -3.45 -1.66
CA VAL A 57 13.79 -3.39 -0.21
C VAL A 57 15.12 -3.76 0.42
N GLU A 58 15.66 -2.86 1.24
CA GLU A 58 16.93 -3.02 1.93
C GLU A 58 16.74 -2.93 3.46
N ASP A 59 17.65 -3.52 4.21
CA ASP A 59 17.72 -3.35 5.66
C ASP A 59 18.33 -1.99 5.99
N ASP A 60 17.62 -1.20 6.80
CA ASP A 60 18.10 0.05 7.39
C ASP A 60 17.90 -0.02 8.90
N ASN A 61 18.96 -0.42 9.60
CA ASN A 61 19.00 -0.52 11.07
C ASN A 61 17.88 -1.41 11.66
N GLY A 62 17.56 -2.53 11.02
CA GLY A 62 16.52 -3.47 11.45
C GLY A 62 15.12 -3.08 10.99
N LYS A 63 14.98 -2.03 10.17
CA LYS A 63 13.74 -1.64 9.51
C LYS A 63 13.86 -1.83 8.00
N ALA A 64 12.73 -1.93 7.33
CA ALA A 64 12.71 -2.11 5.89
C ALA A 64 12.67 -0.76 5.19
N LYS A 65 13.76 -0.36 4.54
CA LYS A 65 13.76 0.77 3.63
C LYS A 65 13.32 0.31 2.25
N VAL A 66 12.29 0.95 1.71
CA VAL A 66 11.67 0.62 0.42
C VAL A 66 12.03 1.72 -0.56
N ASN A 67 12.68 1.35 -1.66
CA ASN A 67 13.04 2.26 -2.76
C ASN A 67 11.99 2.12 -3.87
N PHE A 68 11.37 3.24 -4.24
CA PHE A 68 10.27 3.28 -5.21
C PHE A 68 10.73 3.67 -6.61
N THR A 69 9.90 3.37 -7.61
CA THR A 69 10.16 3.70 -9.02
C THR A 69 10.19 5.19 -9.34
N ASP A 70 9.63 6.03 -8.48
CA ASP A 70 9.64 7.49 -8.64
C ASP A 70 10.89 8.16 -8.05
N GLY A 71 11.83 7.36 -7.53
CA GLY A 71 13.07 7.83 -6.92
C GLY A 71 12.94 8.22 -5.45
N THR A 72 11.76 8.06 -4.85
CA THR A 72 11.56 8.25 -3.40
C THR A 72 11.88 6.97 -2.63
N SER A 73 12.08 7.11 -1.32
CA SER A 73 12.25 5.99 -0.40
C SER A 73 11.54 6.27 0.92
N ASP A 74 10.98 5.23 1.54
CA ASP A 74 10.39 5.29 2.87
C ASP A 74 10.87 4.13 3.75
N ILE A 75 10.84 4.30 5.07
CA ILE A 75 11.23 3.28 6.05
C ILE A 75 9.97 2.75 6.74
N TYR A 76 9.82 1.43 6.78
CA TYR A 76 8.70 0.75 7.40
C TYR A 76 9.16 -0.25 8.46
N ASP A 77 8.39 -0.35 9.54
CA ASP A 77 8.61 -1.39 10.56
C ASP A 77 8.19 -2.79 10.07
N ARG A 78 7.22 -2.86 9.14
CA ARG A 78 6.73 -4.11 8.53
C ARG A 78 6.28 -3.90 7.08
N ILE A 79 6.44 -4.93 6.26
CA ILE A 79 5.94 -4.99 4.88
C ILE A 79 5.04 -6.22 4.73
N ILE A 80 3.89 -6.05 4.08
CA ILE A 80 2.94 -7.14 3.79
C ILE A 80 2.80 -7.26 2.26
N TYR A 81 3.31 -8.35 1.69
CA TYR A 81 3.12 -8.67 0.28
C TYR A 81 1.77 -9.35 0.04
N ALA A 82 0.72 -8.56 -0.16
CA ALA A 82 -0.61 -9.03 -0.54
C ALA A 82 -0.74 -9.23 -2.07
N ILE A 83 0.20 -9.98 -2.66
CA ILE A 83 0.36 -10.11 -4.12
C ILE A 83 -0.65 -11.06 -4.78
N GLY A 84 -1.32 -11.92 -4.02
CA GLY A 84 -2.34 -12.85 -4.52
C GLY A 84 -1.81 -13.88 -5.53
N GLY A 85 -2.54 -14.97 -5.74
CA GLY A 85 -2.19 -16.02 -6.71
C GLY A 85 -3.33 -17.02 -6.90
N SER A 86 -3.81 -17.08 -8.15
CA SER A 86 -4.88 -17.90 -8.77
C SER A 86 -6.32 -17.58 -8.39
#